data_AF-A0A7S3WEV1-F1
#
_entry.id   AF-A0A7S3WEV1-F1
#
_cell.length_a   1.000
_cell.length_b   1.000
_cell.length_c   1.000
_cell.angle_alpha   90.00
_cell.angle_beta   90.00
_cell.angle_gamma   90.00
#
_symmetry.space_group_name_H-M   'P 1'
#
loop_
_entity.id
_entity.type
_entity.pdbx_description
1 polymer ?
#
loop_
_entity_poly.entity_id
_entity_poly.type
_entity_poly.pdbx_seq_one_letter_code
_entity_poly.pdbx_strand_id
1 'polypeptide(L)'
;AAIGTVLDKTMEVMSRTESKQSANHMYGMSVVEQLEQSTDILKKVDEHLPLLGSIPEMILMDQEQDMMKEVAVTVPDVGLQKALNEAFLSLVRSQYWEQIDKGYFVPGTHTADRLLSSISNALHNPETLHDLAFVEKAMGLKPMLEKRTNAFTMLPPQSRLSKCMNFLMKRTPVWTQNKIKAVHTLAQLSNRSIGDKNDEKTTIVTRLVKSNSFHVGMMIVIIVNTVIILLEDDSQMSSIGWLVADILFTTIFVTEFFMKLWVMRLSYFYDGWNSMDFMCVLLAILGLQFRLFVMFELMDSEVAPSEADVLRLNRIFRIMRLMRASELIRIFRVFRAQYMHKTVSPTLAKSLDVIETMKAFAVAHIQSHRAFFRYFGEEGTFCSLEEIRVLLDSRTSVNLALARAAHEASKLDKEPLIGLNVLWESSRVT
;
A
#
# COMPACT_ATOMS: atom_id res chain seq x y z
N ALA A 1 27.51 -33.79 -56.08
CA ALA A 1 27.29 -32.32 -56.12
C ALA A 1 26.14 -31.89 -55.19
N ALA A 2 24.89 -32.33 -55.42
CA ALA A 2 23.73 -31.86 -54.64
C ALA A 2 23.78 -32.17 -53.11
N ILE A 3 24.29 -33.34 -52.71
CA ILE A 3 24.38 -33.75 -51.29
C ILE A 3 25.42 -32.91 -50.52
N GLY A 4 26.53 -32.53 -51.17
CA GLY A 4 27.58 -31.68 -50.56
C GLY A 4 27.07 -30.27 -50.27
N THR A 5 26.28 -29.69 -51.16
CA THR A 5 25.63 -28.37 -50.95
C THR A 5 24.59 -28.35 -49.83
N VAL A 6 23.95 -29.49 -49.54
CA VAL A 6 23.00 -29.59 -48.42
C VAL A 6 23.75 -29.73 -47.11
N LEU A 7 24.82 -30.53 -47.08
CA LEU A 7 25.71 -30.67 -45.92
C LEU A 7 26.40 -29.35 -45.54
N ASP A 8 26.90 -28.60 -46.51
CA ASP A 8 27.51 -27.29 -46.29
C ASP A 8 26.49 -26.27 -45.77
N LYS A 9 25.26 -26.25 -46.30
CA LYS A 9 24.19 -25.39 -45.77
C LYS A 9 23.76 -25.79 -44.37
N THR A 10 23.72 -27.08 -44.05
CA THR A 10 23.41 -27.55 -42.69
C THR A 10 24.55 -27.23 -41.70
N MET A 11 25.82 -27.34 -42.11
CA MET A 11 26.96 -26.94 -41.28
C MET A 11 27.04 -25.43 -41.12
N GLU A 12 26.70 -24.64 -42.14
CA GLU A 12 26.61 -23.18 -42.04
C GLU A 12 25.47 -22.75 -41.09
N VAL A 13 24.31 -23.42 -41.13
CA VAL A 13 23.21 -23.18 -40.19
C VAL A 13 23.58 -23.61 -38.76
N MET A 14 24.27 -24.75 -38.58
CA MET A 14 24.76 -25.21 -37.27
C MET A 14 25.81 -24.26 -36.68
N SER A 15 26.75 -23.77 -37.50
CA SER A 15 27.76 -22.78 -37.07
C SER A 15 27.13 -21.41 -36.74
N ARG A 16 26.04 -21.01 -37.43
CA ARG A 16 25.26 -19.81 -37.09
C ARG A 16 24.40 -20.00 -35.83
N THR A 17 23.99 -21.22 -35.48
CA THR A 17 23.34 -21.51 -34.19
C THR A 17 24.34 -21.57 -33.04
N GLU A 18 25.53 -22.10 -33.26
CA GLU A 18 26.64 -22.07 -32.29
C GLU A 18 27.15 -20.62 -32.08
N SER A 19 27.23 -19.81 -33.13
CA SER A 19 27.57 -18.38 -33.01
C SER A 19 26.46 -17.57 -32.33
N LYS A 20 25.19 -18.00 -32.41
CA LYS A 20 24.08 -17.40 -31.64
C LYS A 20 24.05 -17.88 -30.19
N GLN A 21 24.42 -19.13 -29.90
CA GLN A 21 24.67 -19.61 -28.54
C GLN A 21 25.87 -18.91 -27.88
N SER A 22 26.90 -18.59 -28.66
CA SER A 22 28.07 -17.80 -28.22
C SER A 22 27.77 -16.29 -28.15
N ALA A 23 26.75 -15.79 -28.86
CA ALA A 23 26.26 -14.40 -28.71
C ALA A 23 25.33 -14.20 -27.50
N ASN A 24 24.63 -15.26 -27.06
CA ASN A 24 23.97 -15.28 -25.74
C ASN A 24 24.97 -15.18 -24.57
N HIS A 25 26.27 -15.30 -24.84
CA HIS A 25 27.36 -15.24 -23.86
C HIS A 25 27.90 -13.82 -23.58
N MET A 26 27.33 -12.78 -24.21
CA MET A 26 27.83 -11.39 -24.08
C MET A 26 26.98 -10.48 -23.16
N TYR A 27 25.84 -10.95 -22.64
CA TYR A 27 24.89 -10.13 -21.85
C TYR A 27 24.26 -10.91 -20.68
N GLY A 28 24.55 -10.50 -19.43
CA GLY A 28 23.83 -10.91 -18.20
C GLY A 28 24.09 -12.32 -17.68
N MET A 29 23.83 -12.54 -16.38
CA MET A 29 23.91 -13.88 -15.76
C MET A 29 22.72 -14.76 -16.18
N SER A 30 22.94 -16.06 -16.36
CA SER A 30 21.86 -17.02 -16.64
C SER A 30 20.90 -17.14 -15.44
N VAL A 31 19.65 -17.60 -15.67
CA VAL A 31 18.66 -17.81 -14.59
C VAL A 31 19.20 -18.76 -13.52
N VAL A 32 19.93 -19.80 -13.94
CA VAL A 32 20.57 -20.79 -13.05
C VAL A 32 21.67 -20.13 -12.22
N GLU A 33 22.56 -19.36 -12.84
CA GLU A 33 23.64 -18.65 -12.15
C GLU A 33 23.09 -17.62 -11.14
N GLN A 34 22.01 -16.93 -11.50
CA GLN A 34 21.33 -16.00 -10.60
C GLN A 34 20.70 -16.73 -9.40
N LEU A 35 20.10 -17.89 -9.63
CA LEU A 35 19.54 -18.71 -8.57
C LEU A 35 20.62 -19.21 -7.62
N GLU A 36 21.70 -19.80 -8.13
CA GLU A 36 22.84 -20.27 -7.32
C GLU A 36 23.40 -19.15 -6.44
N GLN A 37 23.68 -17.97 -7.03
CA GLN A 37 24.17 -16.83 -6.27
C GLN A 37 23.16 -16.34 -5.22
N SER A 38 21.87 -16.29 -5.55
CA SER A 38 20.83 -15.89 -4.59
C SER A 38 20.72 -16.87 -3.42
N THR A 39 20.88 -18.17 -3.69
CA THR A 39 20.86 -19.23 -2.68
C THR A 39 22.08 -19.14 -1.78
N ASP A 40 23.26 -18.86 -2.33
CA ASP A 40 24.47 -18.63 -1.53
C ASP A 40 24.38 -17.37 -0.67
N ILE A 41 23.75 -16.31 -1.18
CA ILE A 41 23.47 -15.09 -0.41
C ILE A 41 22.50 -15.41 0.73
N LEU A 42 21.44 -16.17 0.49
CA LEU A 42 20.46 -16.54 1.51
C LEU A 42 21.11 -17.42 2.61
N LYS A 43 21.92 -18.41 2.22
CA LYS A 43 22.65 -19.29 3.15
C LYS A 43 23.55 -18.52 4.13
N LYS A 44 24.16 -17.42 3.69
CA LYS A 44 25.00 -16.56 4.57
C LYS A 44 24.22 -15.88 5.68
N VAL A 45 22.91 -15.75 5.54
CA VAL A 45 22.02 -15.02 6.46
C VAL A 45 20.99 -15.98 7.10
N ASP A 46 21.17 -17.29 6.92
CA ASP A 46 20.23 -18.33 7.34
C ASP A 46 19.98 -18.33 8.86
N GLU A 47 21.01 -18.05 9.66
CA GLU A 47 20.91 -17.91 11.13
C GLU A 47 19.92 -16.81 11.56
N HIS A 48 19.71 -15.80 10.72
CA HIS A 48 18.82 -14.67 11.01
C HIS A 48 17.43 -14.83 10.38
N LEU A 49 17.22 -15.85 9.53
CA LEU A 49 15.92 -16.12 8.92
C LEU A 49 14.80 -16.40 9.95
N PRO A 50 15.05 -17.11 11.07
CA PRO A 50 14.06 -17.30 12.13
C PRO A 50 13.56 -16.00 12.76
N LEU A 51 14.33 -14.90 12.69
CA LEU A 51 13.91 -13.58 13.21
C LEU A 51 12.72 -13.01 12.43
N LEU A 52 12.52 -13.45 11.19
CA LEU A 52 11.40 -13.02 10.35
C LEU A 52 10.09 -13.75 10.72
N GLY A 53 10.11 -14.70 11.66
CA GLY A 53 8.96 -15.51 12.03
C GLY A 53 8.63 -16.57 10.98
N SER A 54 7.37 -17.01 10.95
CA SER A 54 6.96 -18.12 10.06
C SER A 54 6.77 -17.68 8.61
N ILE A 55 7.67 -18.15 7.73
CA ILE A 55 7.60 -18.02 6.28
C ILE A 55 6.94 -19.28 5.70
N PRO A 56 6.04 -19.19 4.71
CA PRO A 56 5.44 -20.35 4.08
C PRO A 56 6.50 -21.27 3.44
N GLU A 57 6.29 -22.57 3.54
CA GLU A 57 7.19 -23.56 2.94
C GLU A 57 7.20 -23.46 1.41
N MET A 58 8.41 -23.52 0.86
CA MET A 58 8.68 -23.42 -0.57
C MET A 58 8.49 -24.79 -1.22
N ILE A 59 7.80 -24.83 -2.37
CA ILE A 59 7.47 -26.09 -3.05
C ILE A 59 8.64 -26.59 -3.92
N LEU A 60 8.67 -27.90 -4.20
CA LEU A 60 9.59 -28.55 -5.16
C LEU A 60 11.08 -28.34 -4.89
N MET A 61 11.45 -28.17 -3.62
CA MET A 61 12.85 -28.00 -3.19
C MET A 61 13.72 -29.21 -3.54
N ASP A 62 13.13 -30.41 -3.53
CA ASP A 62 13.75 -31.69 -3.84
C ASP A 62 14.05 -31.85 -5.34
N GLN A 63 13.30 -31.18 -6.21
CA GLN A 63 13.44 -31.26 -7.68
C GLN A 63 14.20 -30.06 -8.27
N GLU A 64 14.64 -29.10 -7.45
CA GLU A 64 15.26 -27.84 -7.89
C GLU A 64 16.49 -28.07 -8.78
N GLN A 65 17.33 -29.06 -8.43
CA GLN A 65 18.55 -29.36 -9.19
C GLN A 65 18.25 -29.91 -10.60
N ASP A 66 17.19 -30.69 -10.75
CA ASP A 66 16.83 -31.28 -12.05
C ASP A 66 16.14 -30.25 -12.94
N MET A 67 15.30 -29.38 -12.35
CA MET A 67 14.74 -28.20 -13.01
C MET A 67 15.84 -27.26 -13.55
N MET A 68 16.91 -27.02 -12.78
CA MET A 68 18.04 -26.19 -13.21
C MET A 68 18.79 -26.79 -14.41
N LYS A 69 19.00 -28.11 -14.43
CA LYS A 69 19.65 -28.79 -15.56
C LYS A 69 18.84 -28.64 -16.85
N GLU A 70 17.52 -28.77 -16.75
CA GLU A 70 16.62 -28.62 -17.90
C GLU A 70 16.67 -27.21 -18.48
N VAL A 71 16.65 -26.18 -17.61
CA VAL A 71 16.74 -24.76 -17.99
C VAL A 71 18.10 -24.37 -18.57
N ALA A 72 19.18 -25.02 -18.15
CA ALA A 72 20.51 -24.72 -18.65
C ALA A 72 20.74 -25.13 -20.11
N VAL A 73 20.02 -26.15 -20.60
CA VAL A 73 20.30 -26.80 -21.90
C VAL A 73 19.37 -26.29 -23.01
N THR A 74 18.22 -25.71 -22.66
CA THR A 74 17.12 -25.46 -23.59
C THR A 74 16.78 -23.97 -23.72
N VAL A 75 16.35 -23.56 -24.92
CA VAL A 75 15.95 -22.18 -25.22
C VAL A 75 14.43 -22.07 -25.16
N PRO A 76 13.86 -21.16 -24.36
CA PRO A 76 12.41 -21.05 -24.24
C PRO A 76 11.76 -20.36 -25.44
N ASP A 77 10.47 -20.67 -25.64
CA ASP A 77 9.60 -19.87 -26.47
C ASP A 77 9.28 -18.53 -25.78
N VAL A 78 9.68 -17.46 -26.45
CA VAL A 78 9.56 -16.09 -25.95
C VAL A 78 8.10 -15.69 -25.71
N GLY A 79 7.19 -16.14 -26.58
CA GLY A 79 5.77 -15.79 -26.50
C GLY A 79 5.09 -16.46 -25.31
N LEU A 80 5.36 -17.75 -25.12
CA LEU A 80 4.86 -18.54 -24.01
C LEU A 80 5.46 -18.06 -22.68
N GLN A 81 6.77 -17.80 -22.64
CA GLN A 81 7.43 -17.26 -21.45
C GLN A 81 6.79 -15.94 -21.00
N LYS A 82 6.52 -15.03 -21.94
CA LYS A 82 5.88 -13.75 -21.64
C LYS A 82 4.47 -13.92 -21.07
N ALA A 83 3.68 -14.83 -21.65
CA ALA A 83 2.34 -15.12 -21.19
C ALA A 83 2.34 -15.74 -19.77
N LEU A 84 3.28 -16.64 -19.49
CA LEU A 84 3.42 -17.26 -18.18
C LEU A 84 3.93 -16.28 -17.12
N ASN A 85 4.87 -15.41 -17.47
CA ASN A 85 5.30 -14.31 -16.59
C ASN A 85 4.13 -13.38 -16.23
N GLU A 86 3.31 -12.99 -17.21
CA GLU A 86 2.12 -12.15 -16.98
C GLU A 86 1.09 -12.84 -16.10
N ALA A 87 0.84 -14.13 -16.33
CA ALA A 87 -0.04 -14.96 -15.51
C ALA A 87 0.48 -15.04 -14.06
N PHE A 88 1.78 -15.27 -13.89
CA PHE A 88 2.41 -15.37 -12.58
C PHE A 88 2.35 -14.04 -11.81
N LEU A 89 2.75 -12.92 -12.43
CA LEU A 89 2.64 -11.58 -11.82
C LEU A 89 1.20 -11.23 -11.44
N SER A 90 0.22 -11.70 -12.23
CA SER A 90 -1.20 -11.53 -11.91
C SER A 90 -1.62 -12.34 -10.67
N LEU A 91 -1.07 -13.54 -10.47
CA LEU A 91 -1.26 -14.30 -9.23
C LEU A 91 -0.64 -13.58 -8.04
N VAL A 92 0.59 -13.06 -8.18
CA VAL A 92 1.25 -12.30 -7.10
C VAL A 92 0.44 -11.06 -6.74
N ARG A 93 -0.08 -10.33 -7.73
CA ARG A 93 -0.99 -9.19 -7.48
C ARG A 93 -2.21 -9.61 -6.67
N SER A 94 -2.81 -10.76 -6.99
CA SER A 94 -3.94 -11.29 -6.23
C SER A 94 -3.56 -11.61 -4.79
N GLN A 95 -2.35 -12.13 -4.55
CA GLN A 95 -1.86 -12.42 -3.20
C GLN A 95 -1.57 -11.13 -2.41
N TYR A 96 -1.15 -10.04 -3.04
CA TYR A 96 -1.06 -8.75 -2.34
C TYR A 96 -2.41 -8.23 -1.89
N TRP A 97 -3.45 -8.32 -2.73
CA TRP A 97 -4.81 -7.95 -2.32
C TRP A 97 -5.32 -8.82 -1.17
N GLU A 98 -5.07 -10.13 -1.23
CA GLU A 98 -5.41 -11.04 -0.13
C GLU A 98 -4.69 -10.65 1.18
N GLN A 99 -3.44 -10.17 1.09
CA GLN A 99 -2.72 -9.68 2.25
C GLN A 99 -3.28 -8.35 2.80
N ILE A 100 -3.78 -7.47 1.92
CA ILE A 100 -4.46 -6.23 2.33
C ILE A 100 -5.78 -6.55 3.03
N ASP A 101 -6.59 -7.45 2.47
CA ASP A 101 -7.89 -7.84 3.01
C ASP A 101 -7.76 -8.49 4.39
N LYS A 102 -6.66 -9.24 4.62
CA LYS A 102 -6.31 -9.84 5.91
C LYS A 102 -5.66 -8.86 6.89
N GLY A 103 -5.42 -7.61 6.50
CA GLY A 103 -4.85 -6.59 7.37
C GLY A 103 -3.38 -6.83 7.74
N TYR A 104 -2.58 -7.47 6.89
CA TYR A 104 -1.16 -7.73 7.20
C TYR A 104 -0.28 -6.47 7.14
N PHE A 105 -0.75 -5.41 6.49
CA PHE A 105 -0.01 -4.15 6.36
C PHE A 105 -0.39 -3.19 7.49
N VAL A 106 0.62 -2.54 8.08
CA VAL A 106 0.39 -1.54 9.13
C VAL A 106 -0.29 -0.29 8.55
N PRO A 107 -1.45 0.15 9.08
CA PRO A 107 -2.12 1.36 8.59
C PRO A 107 -1.21 2.58 8.66
N GLY A 108 -1.05 3.29 7.53
CA GLY A 108 -0.19 4.46 7.42
C GLY A 108 1.22 4.17 6.88
N THR A 109 1.60 2.91 6.65
CA THR A 109 2.79 2.58 5.86
C THR A 109 2.48 2.58 4.37
N HIS A 110 3.50 2.84 3.55
CA HIS A 110 3.37 2.82 2.08
C HIS A 110 3.70 1.45 1.49
N THR A 111 3.78 0.40 2.31
CA THR A 111 4.22 -0.95 1.90
C THR A 111 3.30 -1.53 0.82
N ALA A 112 1.99 -1.56 1.07
CA ALA A 112 1.01 -2.09 0.12
C ALA A 112 1.03 -1.32 -1.22
N ASP A 113 1.06 0.02 -1.15
CA ASP A 113 1.12 0.88 -2.34
C ASP A 113 2.38 0.62 -3.17
N ARG A 114 3.54 0.46 -2.51
CA ARG A 114 4.80 0.15 -3.18
C ARG A 114 4.76 -1.20 -3.90
N LEU A 115 4.24 -2.24 -3.23
CA LEU A 115 4.14 -3.59 -3.79
C LEU A 115 3.14 -3.66 -4.96
N LEU A 116 1.99 -2.98 -4.85
CA LEU A 116 1.04 -2.91 -5.96
C LEU A 116 1.60 -2.10 -7.14
N SER A 117 2.30 -1.01 -6.86
CA SER A 117 2.95 -0.18 -7.89
C SER A 117 4.08 -0.92 -8.60
N SER A 118 4.90 -1.69 -7.87
CA SER A 118 5.99 -2.47 -8.45
C SER A 118 5.48 -3.53 -9.42
N ILE A 119 4.43 -4.26 -9.05
CA ILE A 119 3.81 -5.25 -9.96
C ILE A 119 3.12 -4.57 -11.13
N SER A 120 2.43 -3.45 -10.91
CA SER A 120 1.80 -2.71 -12.02
C SER A 120 2.85 -2.33 -13.06
N ASN A 121 4.02 -1.86 -12.63
CA ASN A 121 5.14 -1.56 -13.52
C ASN A 121 5.70 -2.82 -14.20
N ALA A 122 5.87 -3.92 -13.46
CA ALA A 122 6.37 -5.17 -14.02
C ALA A 122 5.43 -5.77 -15.10
N LEU A 123 4.12 -5.64 -14.92
CA LEU A 123 3.11 -6.10 -15.88
C LEU A 123 3.13 -5.32 -17.20
N HIS A 124 3.71 -4.11 -17.25
CA HIS A 124 3.86 -3.39 -18.52
C HIS A 124 4.88 -4.06 -19.46
N ASN A 125 5.89 -4.72 -18.91
CA ASN A 125 6.87 -5.48 -19.69
C ASN A 125 7.19 -6.86 -19.09
N PRO A 126 6.31 -7.87 -19.25
CA PRO A 126 6.45 -9.18 -18.61
C PRO A 126 7.50 -10.08 -19.30
N GLU A 127 8.61 -9.53 -19.79
CA GLU A 127 9.73 -10.30 -20.34
C GLU A 127 10.50 -11.05 -19.25
N THR A 128 10.58 -10.48 -18.05
CA THR A 128 11.22 -11.07 -16.86
C THR A 128 10.46 -10.68 -15.58
N LEU A 129 10.69 -11.40 -14.48
CA LEU A 129 10.14 -11.05 -13.16
C LEU A 129 11.01 -10.01 -12.45
N HIS A 130 10.89 -8.76 -12.88
CA HIS A 130 11.69 -7.61 -12.45
C HIS A 130 10.96 -6.71 -11.43
N ASP A 131 9.86 -7.18 -10.86
CA ASP A 131 9.08 -6.48 -9.82
C ASP A 131 9.89 -6.17 -8.56
N LEU A 132 10.76 -7.09 -8.10
CA LEU A 132 11.66 -6.83 -6.98
C LEU A 132 12.57 -5.61 -7.23
N ALA A 133 13.04 -5.39 -8.46
CA ALA A 133 13.89 -4.24 -8.77
C ALA A 133 13.14 -2.91 -8.62
N PHE A 134 11.84 -2.88 -8.94
CA PHE A 134 11.00 -1.71 -8.68
C PHE A 134 10.76 -1.50 -7.19
N VAL A 135 10.59 -2.58 -6.41
CA VAL A 135 10.46 -2.50 -4.95
C VAL A 135 11.74 -1.92 -4.33
N GLU A 136 12.91 -2.42 -4.72
CA GLU A 136 14.21 -1.93 -4.24
C GLU A 136 14.42 -0.45 -4.61
N LYS A 137 14.09 -0.07 -5.85
CA LYS A 137 14.17 1.32 -6.32
C LYS A 137 13.23 2.25 -5.54
N ALA A 138 12.00 1.81 -5.27
CA ALA A 138 11.03 2.58 -4.50
C ALA A 138 11.49 2.85 -3.05
N MET A 139 12.30 1.95 -2.49
CA MET A 139 12.88 2.09 -1.14
C MET A 139 14.29 2.71 -1.13
N GLY A 140 14.86 3.03 -2.31
CA GLY A 140 16.21 3.57 -2.44
C GLY A 140 17.31 2.58 -2.03
N LEU A 141 17.08 1.27 -2.22
CA LEU A 141 18.02 0.21 -1.93
C LEU A 141 18.88 -0.11 -3.17
N LYS A 142 20.14 -0.49 -2.96
CA LYS A 142 21.02 -0.98 -4.03
C LYS A 142 20.80 -2.48 -4.25
N PRO A 143 20.64 -2.99 -5.49
CA PRO A 143 20.38 -4.41 -5.73
C PRO A 143 21.50 -5.28 -5.16
N MET A 144 21.16 -6.45 -4.60
CA MET A 144 22.16 -7.40 -4.09
C MET A 144 22.93 -8.12 -5.20
N LEU A 145 22.37 -8.18 -6.41
CA LEU A 145 23.02 -8.70 -7.61
C LEU A 145 23.23 -7.55 -8.61
N GLU A 146 24.47 -7.09 -8.78
CA GLU A 146 24.81 -5.96 -9.67
C GLU A 146 24.55 -6.26 -11.17
N LYS A 147 24.68 -7.53 -11.60
CA LYS A 147 24.48 -7.97 -13.00
C LYS A 147 23.10 -8.60 -13.27
N ARG A 148 22.08 -8.27 -12.47
CA ARG A 148 20.69 -8.70 -12.71
C ARG A 148 20.10 -7.89 -13.87
N THR A 149 20.55 -8.11 -15.11
CA THR A 149 20.09 -7.35 -16.28
C THR A 149 19.17 -8.17 -17.19
N ASN A 150 17.92 -7.70 -17.26
CA ASN A 150 17.05 -7.52 -18.44
C ASN A 150 17.56 -8.11 -19.77
N ALA A 151 17.57 -9.44 -19.88
CA ALA A 151 17.83 -10.14 -21.14
C ALA A 151 16.52 -10.39 -21.89
N PHE A 152 15.83 -9.31 -22.27
CA PHE A 152 15.03 -9.28 -23.48
C PHE A 152 14.90 -7.81 -23.89
N THR A 153 15.68 -7.38 -24.86
CA THR A 153 15.41 -6.12 -25.57
C THR A 153 15.65 -6.43 -27.04
N MET A 154 14.56 -6.74 -27.77
CA MET A 154 14.27 -6.24 -29.14
C MET A 154 13.07 -6.96 -29.83
N LEU A 155 11.99 -6.18 -30.05
CA LEU A 155 11.04 -6.12 -31.22
C LEU A 155 10.02 -7.27 -31.49
N PRO A 156 8.90 -7.09 -32.26
CA PRO A 156 8.05 -5.93 -32.63
C PRO A 156 6.52 -6.19 -32.26
N PRO A 157 5.47 -5.49 -32.77
CA PRO A 157 4.19 -5.30 -32.06
C PRO A 157 3.15 -6.45 -32.13
N GLN A 158 2.52 -6.67 -30.96
CA GLN A 158 1.12 -7.00 -30.63
C GLN A 158 0.23 -7.93 -31.49
N SER A 159 0.71 -8.70 -32.46
CA SER A 159 -0.20 -9.49 -33.34
C SER A 159 -0.41 -10.97 -32.99
N ARG A 160 0.28 -11.54 -31.99
CA ARG A 160 0.21 -12.99 -31.68
C ARG A 160 -0.38 -13.38 -30.32
N LEU A 161 -0.63 -12.42 -29.43
CA LEU A 161 -1.20 -12.67 -28.10
C LEU A 161 -2.64 -13.21 -28.15
N SER A 162 -3.44 -12.81 -29.14
CA SER A 162 -4.85 -13.20 -29.23
C SER A 162 -5.07 -14.69 -29.53
N LYS A 163 -4.16 -15.33 -30.28
CA LYS A 163 -4.27 -16.76 -30.61
C LYS A 163 -3.88 -17.67 -29.46
N CYS A 164 -2.82 -17.31 -28.71
CA CYS A 164 -2.37 -18.06 -27.55
C CYS A 164 -3.35 -17.90 -26.37
N MET A 165 -3.87 -16.68 -26.17
CA MET A 165 -4.89 -16.40 -25.14
C MET A 165 -6.23 -17.11 -25.44
N ASN A 166 -6.61 -17.26 -26.71
CA ASN A 166 -7.77 -18.08 -27.11
C ASN A 166 -7.53 -19.59 -26.97
N PHE A 167 -6.27 -20.04 -27.02
CA PHE A 167 -5.90 -21.44 -26.79
C PHE A 167 -5.90 -21.77 -25.28
N LEU A 168 -5.35 -20.88 -24.45
CA LEU A 168 -5.39 -20.96 -22.98
C LEU A 168 -6.83 -20.88 -22.43
N MET A 169 -7.68 -20.00 -22.99
CA MET A 169 -9.10 -19.89 -22.58
C MET A 169 -9.93 -21.16 -22.84
N LYS A 170 -9.50 -22.04 -23.76
CA LYS A 170 -10.23 -23.28 -24.10
C LYS A 170 -10.02 -24.44 -23.12
N ARG A 171 -8.97 -24.40 -22.29
CA ARG A 171 -8.65 -25.48 -21.33
C ARG A 171 -9.11 -25.20 -19.90
N THR A 172 -9.72 -24.05 -19.61
CA THR A 172 -10.20 -23.69 -18.27
C THR A 172 -11.71 -23.86 -18.11
N PRO A 173 -12.23 -24.39 -16.98
CA PRO A 173 -13.67 -24.49 -16.74
C PRO A 173 -14.36 -23.11 -16.67
N VAL A 174 -15.65 -23.05 -17.04
CA VAL A 174 -16.41 -21.82 -17.32
C VAL A 174 -16.44 -20.82 -16.14
N TRP A 175 -16.44 -21.30 -14.91
CA TRP A 175 -16.41 -20.44 -13.72
C TRP A 175 -15.10 -19.64 -13.58
N THR A 176 -13.99 -20.16 -14.12
CA THR A 176 -12.67 -19.53 -14.12
C THR A 176 -12.54 -18.49 -15.22
N GLN A 177 -13.20 -18.69 -16.37
CA GLN A 177 -13.29 -17.67 -17.42
C GLN A 177 -13.97 -16.39 -16.90
N ASN A 178 -14.98 -16.54 -16.05
CA ASN A 178 -15.67 -15.40 -15.44
C ASN A 178 -14.80 -14.68 -14.40
N LYS A 179 -14.00 -15.41 -13.61
CA LYS A 179 -13.04 -14.80 -12.67
C LYS A 179 -11.88 -14.10 -13.38
N ILE A 180 -11.29 -14.69 -14.41
CA ILE A 180 -10.18 -14.08 -15.16
C ILE A 180 -10.67 -12.87 -15.97
N LYS A 181 -11.86 -12.96 -16.60
CA LYS A 181 -12.51 -11.80 -17.22
C LYS A 181 -12.84 -10.73 -16.18
N ALA A 182 -13.35 -11.11 -15.00
CA ALA A 182 -13.60 -10.15 -13.92
C ALA A 182 -12.31 -9.51 -13.42
N VAL A 183 -11.22 -10.26 -13.22
CA VAL A 183 -9.92 -9.75 -12.75
C VAL A 183 -9.25 -8.88 -13.81
N HIS A 184 -9.33 -9.23 -15.10
CA HIS A 184 -8.83 -8.38 -16.18
C HIS A 184 -9.68 -7.11 -16.32
N THR A 185 -11.00 -7.21 -16.20
CA THR A 185 -11.91 -6.05 -16.20
C THR A 185 -11.68 -5.17 -14.97
N LEU A 186 -11.46 -5.76 -13.78
CA LEU A 186 -11.14 -5.06 -12.54
C LEU A 186 -9.73 -4.47 -12.56
N ALA A 187 -8.75 -5.11 -13.20
CA ALA A 187 -7.41 -4.56 -13.43
C ALA A 187 -7.45 -3.37 -14.42
N GLN A 188 -8.29 -3.46 -15.46
CA GLN A 188 -8.53 -2.34 -16.37
C GLN A 188 -9.30 -1.19 -15.69
N LEU A 189 -10.28 -1.49 -14.84
CA LEU A 189 -11.01 -0.50 -14.03
C LEU A 189 -10.12 0.12 -12.93
N SER A 190 -9.24 -0.67 -12.31
CA SER A 190 -8.24 -0.23 -11.34
C SER A 190 -7.22 0.70 -11.99
N ASN A 191 -6.70 0.35 -13.18
CA ASN A 191 -5.81 1.24 -13.95
C ASN A 191 -6.51 2.53 -14.41
N ARG A 192 -7.83 2.48 -14.67
CA ARG A 192 -8.64 3.69 -14.94
C ARG A 192 -8.82 4.57 -13.71
N SER A 193 -8.98 3.96 -12.53
CA SER A 193 -9.13 4.66 -11.24
C SER A 193 -7.82 5.26 -10.73
N ILE A 194 -6.68 4.61 -10.99
CA ILE A 194 -5.34 5.12 -10.65
C ILE A 194 -4.95 6.29 -11.56
N GLY A 195 -5.40 6.29 -12.82
CA GLY A 195 -5.22 7.41 -13.74
C GLY A 195 -6.06 8.66 -13.45
N ASP A 196 -7.10 8.55 -12.61
CA ASP A 196 -8.08 9.62 -12.35
C ASP A 196 -7.88 10.32 -10.99
N LYS A 197 -6.92 9.87 -10.16
CA LYS A 197 -6.61 10.53 -8.87
C LYS A 197 -5.64 11.70 -8.96
N ASN A 198 -5.09 11.99 -10.15
CA ASN A 198 -4.13 13.08 -10.34
C ASN A 198 -4.74 14.40 -10.83
N ASP A 199 -6.07 14.52 -10.90
CA ASP A 199 -6.73 15.78 -11.30
C ASP A 199 -7.85 16.23 -10.35
N GLU A 200 -7.72 15.94 -9.04
CA GLU A 200 -8.39 16.79 -8.06
C GLU A 200 -7.68 18.15 -8.07
N LYS A 201 -8.23 19.12 -8.79
CA LYS A 201 -7.81 20.54 -8.73
C LYS A 201 -7.62 20.91 -7.25
N THR A 202 -6.37 20.95 -6.78
CA THR A 202 -6.05 21.26 -5.39
C THR A 202 -6.26 22.75 -5.19
N THR A 203 -7.52 23.15 -4.99
CA THR A 203 -7.90 24.50 -4.58
C THR A 203 -7.10 24.87 -3.34
N ILE A 204 -6.64 26.11 -3.23
CA ILE A 204 -5.83 26.61 -2.09
C ILE A 204 -6.45 26.21 -0.73
N VAL A 205 -7.78 26.15 -0.66
CA VAL A 205 -8.55 25.72 0.52
C VAL A 205 -8.27 24.27 0.91
N THR A 206 -8.10 23.33 -0.02
CA THR A 206 -7.79 21.93 0.32
C THR A 206 -6.41 21.80 0.96
N ARG A 207 -5.44 22.61 0.52
CA ARG A 207 -4.09 22.67 1.13
C ARG A 207 -4.14 23.29 2.52
N LEU A 208 -4.97 24.34 2.70
CA LEU A 208 -5.10 25.04 3.98
C LEU A 208 -5.79 24.16 5.03
N VAL A 209 -6.93 23.55 4.69
CA VAL A 209 -7.70 22.67 5.60
C VAL A 209 -6.89 21.45 6.02
N LYS A 210 -6.04 20.90 5.14
CA LYS A 210 -5.17 19.75 5.44
C LYS A 210 -3.85 20.15 6.12
N SER A 211 -3.57 21.44 6.31
CA SER A 211 -2.29 21.89 6.87
C SER A 211 -2.22 21.68 8.39
N ASN A 212 -1.07 21.20 8.87
CA ASN A 212 -0.87 20.99 10.31
C ASN A 212 -0.97 22.31 11.11
N SER A 213 -0.57 23.44 10.51
CA SER A 213 -0.67 24.77 11.12
C SER A 213 -2.12 25.20 11.36
N PHE A 214 -3.03 24.88 10.44
CA PHE A 214 -4.46 25.16 10.60
C PHE A 214 -5.06 24.36 11.76
N HIS A 215 -4.75 23.08 11.86
CA HIS A 215 -5.19 22.23 12.96
C HIS A 215 -4.67 22.71 14.33
N VAL A 216 -3.40 23.12 14.41
CA VAL A 216 -2.83 23.70 15.65
C VAL A 216 -3.50 25.04 16.00
N GLY A 217 -3.79 25.88 15.00
CA GLY A 217 -4.52 27.12 15.21
C GLY A 217 -5.91 26.89 15.83
N MET A 218 -6.68 25.95 15.28
CA MET A 218 -7.99 25.60 15.83
C MET A 218 -7.90 25.01 17.25
N MET A 219 -6.85 24.24 17.55
CA MET A 219 -6.59 23.72 18.89
C MET A 219 -6.43 24.86 19.92
N ILE A 220 -5.63 25.87 19.59
CA ILE A 220 -5.42 27.04 20.46
C ILE A 220 -6.75 27.77 20.68
N VAL A 221 -7.53 27.97 19.63
CA VAL A 221 -8.85 28.62 19.71
C VAL A 221 -9.80 27.85 20.65
N ILE A 222 -9.84 26.52 20.57
CA ILE A 222 -10.67 25.68 21.47
C ILE A 222 -10.21 25.81 22.93
N ILE A 223 -8.90 25.81 23.18
CA ILE A 223 -8.34 25.96 24.53
C ILE A 223 -8.69 27.35 25.09
N VAL A 224 -8.48 28.42 24.32
CA VAL A 224 -8.79 29.78 24.75
C VAL A 224 -10.29 29.94 25.02
N ASN A 225 -11.15 29.41 24.15
CA ASN A 225 -12.60 29.40 24.35
C ASN A 225 -13.01 28.65 25.64
N THR A 226 -12.34 27.53 25.94
CA THR A 226 -12.58 26.77 27.18
C THR A 226 -12.17 27.58 28.42
N VAL A 227 -11.03 28.27 28.37
CA VAL A 227 -10.58 29.16 29.45
C VAL A 227 -11.57 30.32 29.65
N ILE A 228 -12.08 30.91 28.57
CA ILE A 228 -13.07 31.99 28.62
C ILE A 228 -14.37 31.52 29.28
N ILE A 229 -14.83 30.30 28.96
CA ILE A 229 -16.01 29.70 29.62
C ILE A 229 -15.76 29.54 31.14
N LEU A 230 -14.56 29.15 31.54
CA LEU A 230 -14.20 29.02 32.97
C LEU A 230 -14.13 30.38 33.68
N LEU A 231 -13.61 31.42 33.01
CA LEU A 231 -13.52 32.77 33.57
C LEU A 231 -14.88 33.49 33.64
N GLU A 232 -15.82 33.15 32.75
CA GLU A 232 -17.21 33.64 32.79
C GLU A 232 -17.91 33.19 34.08
N ASP A 233 -17.53 32.04 34.67
CA ASP A 233 -18.12 31.53 35.92
C ASP A 233 -17.64 32.27 37.18
N ASP A 234 -16.38 32.72 37.20
CA ASP A 234 -15.78 33.35 38.37
C ASP A 234 -15.93 34.88 38.39
N SER A 235 -16.36 35.50 37.28
CA SER A 235 -16.35 36.96 37.13
C SER A 235 -17.75 37.60 37.14
N GLN A 236 -17.89 38.72 37.85
CA GLN A 236 -19.06 39.62 37.76
C GLN A 236 -18.92 40.66 36.63
N MET A 237 -18.09 40.38 35.61
CA MET A 237 -17.74 41.36 34.58
C MET A 237 -18.90 41.57 33.58
N SER A 238 -18.94 42.75 32.94
CA SER A 238 -20.01 43.20 32.02
C SER A 238 -20.44 42.14 30.99
N SER A 239 -21.74 41.86 30.94
CA SER A 239 -22.41 40.88 30.05
C SER A 239 -22.03 41.02 28.55
N ILE A 240 -21.75 42.24 28.10
CA ILE A 240 -21.43 42.55 26.70
C ILE A 240 -20.09 41.93 26.25
N GLY A 241 -19.08 41.92 27.12
CA GLY A 241 -17.75 41.38 26.78
C GLY A 241 -17.77 39.89 26.47
N TRP A 242 -18.53 39.13 27.27
CA TRP A 242 -18.74 37.70 27.07
C TRP A 242 -19.54 37.40 25.81
N LEU A 243 -20.54 38.23 25.50
CA LEU A 243 -21.31 38.13 24.25
C LEU A 243 -20.43 38.34 23.02
N VAL A 244 -19.53 39.33 23.04
CA VAL A 244 -18.59 39.59 21.93
C VAL A 244 -17.64 38.41 21.74
N ALA A 245 -17.10 37.85 22.83
CA ALA A 245 -16.25 36.66 22.77
C ALA A 245 -17.00 35.47 22.13
N ASP A 246 -18.24 35.23 22.55
CA ASP A 246 -19.08 34.17 21.99
C ASP A 246 -19.33 34.32 20.49
N ILE A 247 -19.61 35.54 20.03
CA ILE A 247 -19.82 35.83 18.61
C ILE A 247 -18.53 35.54 17.82
N LEU A 248 -17.38 35.97 18.35
CA LEU A 248 -16.08 35.76 17.70
C LEU A 248 -15.76 34.26 17.57
N PHE A 249 -15.83 33.49 18.65
CA PHE A 249 -15.56 32.05 18.60
C PHE A 249 -16.55 31.30 17.71
N THR A 250 -17.84 31.61 17.82
CA THR A 250 -18.87 31.00 16.97
C THR A 250 -18.59 31.26 15.50
N THR A 251 -18.20 32.48 15.13
CA THR A 251 -17.86 32.84 13.74
C THR A 251 -16.65 32.06 13.23
N ILE A 252 -15.61 31.88 14.05
CA ILE A 252 -14.42 31.10 13.70
C ILE A 252 -14.79 29.64 13.44
N PHE A 253 -15.60 29.01 14.31
CA PHE A 253 -16.01 27.61 14.16
C PHE A 253 -16.96 27.39 12.97
N VAL A 254 -17.86 28.33 12.71
CA VAL A 254 -18.73 28.30 11.52
C VAL A 254 -17.88 28.37 10.25
N THR A 255 -16.86 29.22 10.24
CA THR A 255 -15.94 29.35 9.10
C THR A 255 -15.16 28.05 8.88
N GLU A 256 -14.62 27.45 9.94
CA GLU A 256 -13.95 26.14 9.88
C GLU A 256 -14.86 25.06 9.29
N PHE A 257 -16.11 24.98 9.76
CA PHE A 257 -17.10 24.02 9.28
C PHE A 257 -17.37 24.18 7.78
N PHE A 258 -17.61 25.40 7.32
CA PHE A 258 -17.83 25.64 5.89
C PHE A 258 -16.60 25.29 5.04
N MET A 259 -15.39 25.57 5.53
CA MET A 259 -14.15 25.14 4.86
C MET A 259 -14.05 23.62 4.77
N LYS A 260 -14.30 22.90 5.87
CA LYS A 260 -14.31 21.42 5.90
C LYS A 260 -15.36 20.83 4.97
N LEU A 261 -16.57 21.38 4.99
CA LEU A 261 -17.69 20.95 4.14
C LEU A 261 -17.38 21.18 2.66
N TRP A 262 -16.71 22.28 2.31
CA TRP A 262 -16.37 22.59 0.92
C TRP A 262 -15.33 21.61 0.36
N VAL A 263 -14.39 21.16 1.19
CA VAL A 263 -13.36 20.17 0.82
C VAL A 263 -13.93 18.75 0.76
N MET A 264 -14.65 18.32 1.80
CA MET A 264 -15.07 16.92 1.96
C MET A 264 -16.45 16.60 1.35
N ARG A 265 -17.23 17.62 0.99
CA ARG A 265 -18.58 17.50 0.42
C ARG A 265 -19.45 16.52 1.23
N LEU A 266 -20.08 15.55 0.55
CA LEU A 266 -20.95 14.53 1.17
C LEU A 266 -20.18 13.51 2.03
N SER A 267 -18.86 13.35 1.83
CA SER A 267 -18.04 12.46 2.66
C SER A 267 -17.91 12.96 4.10
N TYR A 268 -18.20 14.24 4.36
CA TYR A 268 -18.14 14.83 5.70
C TYR A 268 -19.08 14.13 6.69
N PHE A 269 -20.29 13.78 6.27
CA PHE A 269 -21.32 13.21 7.15
C PHE A 269 -21.14 11.71 7.45
N TYR A 270 -20.25 11.03 6.73
CA TYR A 270 -19.96 9.61 6.98
C TYR A 270 -18.98 9.40 8.16
N ASP A 271 -18.16 10.38 8.47
CA ASP A 271 -17.26 10.33 9.63
C ASP A 271 -18.01 10.79 10.89
N GLY A 272 -18.13 9.89 11.87
CA GLY A 272 -18.83 10.17 13.14
C GLY A 272 -18.24 11.36 13.91
N TRP A 273 -16.94 11.62 13.78
CA TRP A 273 -16.28 12.76 14.42
C TRP A 273 -16.68 14.10 13.78
N ASN A 274 -16.80 14.12 12.45
CA ASN A 274 -17.24 15.30 11.72
C ASN A 274 -18.73 15.57 11.92
N SER A 275 -19.56 14.53 12.06
CA SER A 275 -20.97 14.68 12.43
C SER A 275 -21.14 15.34 13.81
N MET A 276 -20.28 14.97 14.78
CA MET A 276 -20.25 15.59 16.10
C MET A 276 -19.79 17.06 16.05
N ASP A 277 -18.77 17.39 15.24
CA ASP A 277 -18.28 18.75 14.99
C ASP A 277 -19.43 19.65 14.47
N PHE A 278 -20.20 19.16 13.49
CA PHE A 278 -21.40 19.85 12.98
C PHE A 278 -22.46 20.09 14.05
N MET A 279 -22.80 19.07 14.85
CA MET A 279 -23.76 19.22 15.94
C MET A 279 -23.34 20.32 16.92
N CYS A 280 -22.05 20.38 17.24
CA CYS A 280 -21.53 21.39 18.12
C CYS A 280 -21.53 22.80 17.49
N VAL A 281 -21.46 22.95 16.15
CA VAL A 281 -21.60 24.26 15.48
C VAL A 281 -23.04 24.72 15.57
N LEU A 282 -23.97 23.81 15.27
CA LEU A 282 -25.41 24.09 15.30
C LEU A 282 -25.84 24.55 16.70
N LEU A 283 -25.40 23.86 17.75
CA LEU A 283 -25.69 24.21 19.13
C LEU A 283 -25.06 25.53 19.57
N ALA A 284 -23.88 25.89 19.05
CA ALA A 284 -23.25 27.17 19.33
C ALA A 284 -24.06 28.33 18.73
N ILE A 285 -24.55 28.18 17.49
CA ILE A 285 -25.45 29.15 16.85
C ILE A 285 -26.75 29.28 17.64
N LEU A 286 -27.38 28.16 18.02
CA LEU A 286 -28.62 28.18 18.81
C LEU A 286 -28.42 28.85 20.18
N GLY A 287 -27.31 28.58 20.85
CA GLY A 287 -26.97 29.22 22.12
C GLY A 287 -26.74 30.73 21.97
N LEU A 288 -26.12 31.18 20.88
CA LEU A 288 -25.94 32.59 20.58
C LEU A 288 -27.28 33.29 20.29
N GLN A 289 -28.13 32.67 19.46
CA GLN A 289 -29.47 33.19 19.16
C GLN A 289 -30.32 33.32 20.43
N PHE A 290 -30.27 32.32 21.31
CA PHE A 290 -30.95 32.35 22.59
C PHE A 290 -30.46 33.51 23.49
N ARG A 291 -29.14 33.71 23.60
CA ARG A 291 -28.57 34.83 24.37
C ARG A 291 -28.99 36.19 23.81
N LEU A 292 -28.97 36.35 22.49
CA LEU A 292 -29.43 37.58 21.82
C LEU A 292 -30.92 37.83 22.00
N PHE A 293 -31.74 36.77 21.91
CA PHE A 293 -33.18 36.84 22.16
C PHE A 293 -33.49 37.28 23.59
N VAL A 294 -32.85 36.68 24.60
CA VAL A 294 -33.01 37.08 26.00
C VAL A 294 -32.57 38.53 26.21
N MET A 295 -31.46 38.96 25.61
CA MET A 295 -30.99 40.34 25.71
C MET A 295 -31.97 41.34 25.09
N PHE A 296 -32.59 40.97 23.97
CA PHE A 296 -33.60 41.79 23.28
C PHE A 296 -34.91 41.88 24.07
N GLU A 297 -35.40 40.76 24.59
CA GLU A 297 -36.64 40.70 25.39
C GLU A 297 -36.54 41.52 26.69
N LEU A 298 -35.36 41.50 27.34
CA LEU A 298 -35.07 42.32 28.52
C LEU A 298 -35.01 43.83 28.23
N MET A 299 -34.89 44.24 26.97
CA MET A 299 -34.94 45.65 26.57
C MET A 299 -36.37 46.15 26.27
N ASP A 300 -37.29 45.27 25.89
CA ASP A 300 -38.61 45.65 25.33
C ASP A 300 -39.80 45.28 26.23
N SER A 301 -39.61 44.45 27.27
CA SER A 301 -40.69 43.95 28.14
C SER A 301 -40.52 44.32 29.63
N GLU A 302 -41.61 44.77 30.29
CA GLU A 302 -41.68 44.95 31.75
C GLU A 302 -41.84 43.63 32.53
N VAL A 303 -41.98 42.49 31.83
CA VAL A 303 -42.17 41.16 32.42
C VAL A 303 -40.92 40.34 32.14
N ALA A 304 -39.97 40.38 33.08
CA ALA A 304 -38.77 39.56 33.00
C ALA A 304 -39.14 38.06 32.97
N PRO A 305 -38.61 37.27 32.01
CA PRO A 305 -38.71 35.82 32.07
C PRO A 305 -38.09 35.32 33.38
N SER A 306 -38.66 34.26 33.97
CA SER A 306 -38.18 33.65 35.21
C SER A 306 -36.66 33.43 35.14
N GLU A 307 -35.90 34.17 35.95
CA GLU A 307 -34.43 34.16 35.94
C GLU A 307 -33.86 32.73 36.06
N ALA A 308 -34.58 31.86 36.77
CA ALA A 308 -34.21 30.46 36.97
C ALA A 308 -34.20 29.64 35.67
N ASP A 309 -35.12 29.87 34.73
CA ASP A 309 -35.21 29.09 33.49
C ASP A 309 -34.17 29.54 32.46
N VAL A 310 -33.89 30.85 32.43
CA VAL A 310 -32.82 31.44 31.61
C VAL A 310 -31.44 30.95 32.07
N LEU A 311 -31.21 30.90 33.39
CA LEU A 311 -29.95 30.40 33.96
C LEU A 311 -29.74 28.91 33.69
N ARG A 312 -30.80 28.09 33.75
CA ARG A 312 -30.75 26.65 33.43
C ARG A 312 -30.41 26.40 31.97
N LEU A 313 -31.07 27.11 31.05
CA LEU A 313 -30.84 26.96 29.61
C LEU A 313 -29.44 27.46 29.21
N ASN A 314 -28.99 28.59 29.75
CA ASN A 314 -27.62 29.07 29.52
C ASN A 314 -26.56 28.05 29.96
N ARG A 315 -26.79 27.37 31.09
CA ARG A 315 -25.91 26.30 31.59
C ARG A 315 -25.86 25.09 30.66
N ILE A 316 -26.98 24.70 30.06
CA ILE A 316 -27.03 23.61 29.07
C ILE A 316 -26.20 23.99 27.84
N PHE A 317 -26.42 25.18 27.27
CA PHE A 317 -25.63 25.65 26.11
C PHE A 317 -24.13 25.74 26.43
N ARG A 318 -23.76 26.12 27.66
CA ARG A 318 -22.36 26.12 28.11
C ARG A 318 -21.76 24.72 28.14
N ILE A 319 -22.45 23.73 28.71
CA ILE A 319 -21.99 22.34 28.74
C ILE A 319 -21.85 21.77 27.32
N MET A 320 -22.76 22.12 26.41
CA MET A 320 -22.65 21.71 25.01
C MET A 320 -21.40 22.27 24.31
N ARG A 321 -20.91 23.45 24.71
CA ARG A 321 -19.64 24.00 24.19
C ARG A 321 -18.42 23.24 24.70
N LEU A 322 -18.47 22.71 25.93
CA LEU A 322 -17.38 21.87 26.48
C LEU A 322 -17.23 20.53 25.74
N MET A 323 -18.27 20.06 25.04
CA MET A 323 -18.16 18.87 24.18
C MET A 323 -17.11 19.04 23.08
N ARG A 324 -16.77 20.29 22.70
CA ARG A 324 -15.68 20.60 21.76
C ARG A 324 -14.30 20.15 22.24
N ALA A 325 -14.10 19.99 23.55
CA ALA A 325 -12.86 19.45 24.09
C ALA A 325 -12.58 18.02 23.61
N SER A 326 -13.59 17.29 23.13
CA SER A 326 -13.40 15.99 22.46
C SER A 326 -12.58 16.10 21.16
N GLU A 327 -12.64 17.24 20.47
CA GLU A 327 -11.80 17.48 19.28
C GLU A 327 -10.33 17.62 19.67
N LEU A 328 -10.03 18.12 20.89
CA LEU A 328 -8.67 18.10 21.44
C LEU A 328 -8.18 16.65 21.62
N ILE A 329 -9.05 15.72 22.01
CA ILE A 329 -8.69 14.29 22.11
C ILE A 329 -8.35 13.72 20.73
N ARG A 330 -9.12 14.06 19.69
CA ARG A 330 -8.86 13.64 18.30
C ARG A 330 -7.52 14.19 17.80
N ILE A 331 -7.32 15.50 17.94
CA ILE A 331 -6.08 16.18 17.52
C ILE A 331 -4.88 15.66 18.33
N PHE A 332 -5.04 15.44 19.64
CA PHE A 332 -4.02 14.86 20.48
C PHE A 332 -3.71 13.41 20.09
N ARG A 333 -4.69 12.61 19.64
CA ARG A 333 -4.42 11.28 19.08
C ARG A 333 -3.62 11.35 17.79
N VAL A 334 -3.95 12.28 16.89
CA VAL A 334 -3.19 12.51 15.64
C VAL A 334 -1.77 13.00 15.95
N PHE A 335 -1.64 13.96 16.88
CA PHE A 335 -0.35 14.47 17.32
C PHE A 335 0.46 13.40 18.06
N ARG A 336 -0.17 12.58 18.90
CA ARG A 336 0.45 11.42 19.55
C ARG A 336 0.88 10.39 18.51
N ALA A 337 0.09 10.11 17.49
CA ALA A 337 0.51 9.23 16.38
C ALA A 337 1.75 9.81 15.69
N GLN A 338 1.72 11.10 15.35
CA GLN A 338 2.85 11.80 14.74
C GLN A 338 4.09 11.91 15.64
N TYR A 339 3.90 12.03 16.96
CA TYR A 339 4.97 12.10 17.95
C TYR A 339 5.54 10.71 18.27
N MET A 340 4.72 9.68 18.25
CA MET A 340 5.15 8.28 18.36
C MET A 340 5.99 7.86 17.14
N HIS A 341 5.75 8.44 15.96
CA HIS A 341 6.67 8.32 14.82
C HIS A 341 8.01 9.03 15.02
N LYS A 342 8.16 9.89 16.04
CA LYS A 342 9.46 10.51 16.43
C LYS A 342 10.18 9.76 17.56
N THR A 343 9.53 8.82 18.24
CA THR A 343 10.16 8.01 19.30
C THR A 343 10.79 6.72 18.78
N VAL A 344 10.48 6.31 17.55
CA VAL A 344 11.24 5.29 16.81
C VAL A 344 12.33 6.02 16.04
N SER A 345 13.59 5.67 16.28
CA SER A 345 14.70 6.19 15.47
C SER A 345 14.33 6.11 13.97
N PRO A 346 14.47 7.17 13.16
CA PRO A 346 14.10 7.14 11.75
C PRO A 346 14.82 6.00 11.00
N THR A 347 15.99 5.60 11.49
CA THR A 347 16.76 4.45 11.02
C THR A 347 16.06 3.12 11.32
N LEU A 348 15.52 2.95 12.54
CA LEU A 348 14.77 1.76 12.94
C LEU A 348 13.46 1.63 12.16
N ALA A 349 12.71 2.74 12.00
CA ALA A 349 11.49 2.74 11.19
C ALA A 349 11.77 2.33 9.73
N LYS A 350 12.88 2.83 9.16
CA LYS A 350 13.32 2.44 7.81
C LYS A 350 13.69 0.96 7.72
N SER A 351 14.43 0.42 8.69
CA SER A 351 14.79 -1.00 8.69
C SER A 351 13.56 -1.91 8.86
N LEU A 352 12.61 -1.55 9.75
CA LEU A 352 11.36 -2.30 9.91
C LEU A 352 10.51 -2.27 8.63
N ASP A 353 10.42 -1.12 7.96
CA ASP A 353 9.71 -0.96 6.69
C ASP A 353 10.31 -1.84 5.57
N VAL A 354 11.65 -1.95 5.51
CA VAL A 354 12.33 -2.86 4.57
C VAL A 354 12.02 -4.32 4.91
N ILE A 355 12.09 -4.70 6.18
CA ILE A 355 11.79 -6.07 6.63
C ILE A 355 10.35 -6.44 6.29
N GLU A 356 9.39 -5.58 6.59
CA GLU A 356 7.96 -5.78 6.29
C GLU A 356 7.72 -5.92 4.79
N THR A 357 8.24 -4.98 4.00
CA THR A 357 8.05 -4.97 2.54
C THR A 357 8.65 -6.23 1.90
N MET A 358 9.87 -6.61 2.27
CA MET A 358 10.56 -7.77 1.71
C MET A 358 9.91 -9.10 2.13
N LYS A 359 9.43 -9.20 3.38
CA LYS A 359 8.71 -10.37 3.84
C LYS A 359 7.36 -10.51 3.13
N ALA A 360 6.58 -9.44 3.03
CA ALA A 360 5.29 -9.44 2.32
C ALA A 360 5.45 -9.81 0.83
N PHE A 361 6.50 -9.29 0.19
CA PHE A 361 6.92 -9.69 -1.14
C PHE A 361 7.17 -11.20 -1.22
N ALA A 362 8.06 -11.73 -0.38
CA ALA A 362 8.41 -13.15 -0.39
C ALA A 362 7.19 -14.06 -0.16
N VAL A 363 6.34 -13.72 0.81
CA VAL A 363 5.12 -14.45 1.13
C VAL A 363 4.18 -14.52 -0.08
N ALA A 364 3.95 -13.39 -0.78
CA ALA A 364 3.08 -13.37 -1.95
C ALA A 364 3.62 -14.25 -3.09
N HIS A 365 4.93 -14.21 -3.35
CA HIS A 365 5.55 -15.02 -4.38
C HIS A 365 5.49 -16.51 -4.04
N ILE A 366 5.77 -16.90 -2.79
CA ILE A 366 5.69 -18.31 -2.37
C ILE A 366 4.24 -18.83 -2.45
N GLN A 367 3.26 -18.03 -2.05
CA GLN A 367 1.85 -18.40 -2.21
C GLN A 367 1.46 -18.49 -3.69
N SER A 368 2.01 -17.61 -4.52
CA SER A 368 1.82 -17.66 -5.97
C SER A 368 2.49 -18.87 -6.61
N HIS A 369 3.62 -19.37 -6.10
CA HIS A 369 4.21 -20.65 -6.56
C HIS A 369 3.22 -21.79 -6.36
N ARG A 370 2.58 -21.87 -5.18
CA ARG A 370 1.57 -22.90 -4.88
C ARG A 370 0.35 -22.76 -5.78
N ALA A 371 -0.12 -21.54 -6.01
CA ALA A 371 -1.23 -21.29 -6.93
C ALA A 371 -0.86 -21.68 -8.36
N PHE A 372 0.31 -21.25 -8.84
CA PHE A 372 0.82 -21.53 -10.17
C PHE A 372 0.98 -23.03 -10.41
N PHE A 373 1.59 -23.75 -9.47
CA PHE A 373 1.71 -25.21 -9.53
C PHE A 373 0.36 -25.92 -9.54
N ARG A 374 -0.64 -25.44 -8.80
CA ARG A 374 -2.00 -26.01 -8.86
C ARG A 374 -2.68 -25.83 -10.22
N TYR A 375 -2.31 -24.82 -11.00
CA TYR A 375 -2.91 -24.54 -12.30
C TYR A 375 -2.16 -25.19 -13.47
N PHE A 376 -0.83 -25.26 -13.38
CA PHE A 376 0.05 -25.66 -14.47
C PHE A 376 0.81 -26.97 -14.19
N GLY A 377 0.91 -27.40 -12.94
CA GLY A 377 1.57 -28.66 -12.59
C GLY A 377 0.71 -29.87 -12.91
N GLU A 378 1.31 -30.88 -13.53
CA GLU A 378 0.70 -32.20 -13.77
C GLU A 378 1.56 -33.27 -13.07
N GLU A 379 0.91 -34.25 -12.44
CA GLU A 379 1.56 -35.42 -11.80
C GLU A 379 2.71 -35.12 -10.81
N GLY A 380 2.73 -33.92 -10.22
CA GLY A 380 3.76 -33.54 -9.25
C GLY A 380 4.96 -32.80 -9.84
N THR A 381 4.93 -32.44 -11.13
CA THR A 381 6.02 -31.73 -11.84
C THR A 381 5.48 -30.65 -12.78
N PHE A 382 6.36 -29.82 -13.36
CA PHE A 382 6.01 -28.94 -14.47
C PHE A 382 6.32 -29.63 -15.80
N CYS A 383 5.44 -29.44 -16.78
CA CYS A 383 5.56 -30.09 -18.08
C CYS A 383 6.28 -29.23 -19.12
N SER A 384 6.40 -27.92 -18.89
CA SER A 384 7.08 -27.01 -19.80
C SER A 384 8.27 -26.30 -19.16
N LEU A 385 9.28 -26.09 -19.99
CA LEU A 385 10.48 -25.32 -19.65
C LEU A 385 10.15 -23.91 -19.15
N GLU A 386 9.18 -23.27 -19.79
CA GLU A 386 8.80 -21.89 -19.48
C GLU A 386 8.18 -21.78 -18.09
N GLU A 387 7.36 -22.77 -17.68
CA GLU A 387 6.80 -22.86 -16.32
C GLU A 387 7.91 -22.98 -15.27
N ILE A 388 8.89 -23.86 -15.53
CA ILE A 388 10.06 -24.04 -14.66
C ILE A 388 10.83 -22.72 -14.56
N ARG A 389 11.07 -22.06 -15.69
CA ARG A 389 11.81 -20.79 -15.73
C ARG A 389 11.11 -19.66 -14.96
N VAL A 390 9.78 -19.56 -15.03
CA VAL A 390 9.01 -18.62 -14.20
C VAL A 390 9.24 -18.90 -12.72
N LEU A 391 9.15 -20.16 -12.33
CA LEU A 391 9.34 -20.56 -10.94
C LEU A 391 10.75 -20.21 -10.45
N LEU A 392 11.80 -20.56 -11.21
CA LEU A 392 13.20 -20.28 -10.85
C LEU A 392 13.50 -18.77 -10.80
N ASP A 393 12.99 -17.96 -11.74
CA ASP A 393 13.20 -16.50 -11.72
C ASP A 393 12.50 -15.87 -10.49
N SER A 394 11.31 -16.36 -10.14
CA SER A 394 10.65 -15.95 -8.91
C SER A 394 11.38 -16.46 -7.66
N ARG A 395 12.01 -17.63 -7.72
CA ARG A 395 12.81 -18.22 -6.63
C ARG A 395 13.99 -17.32 -6.29
N THR A 396 14.72 -16.88 -7.31
CA THR A 396 15.80 -15.90 -7.18
C THR A 396 15.29 -14.64 -6.48
N SER A 397 14.14 -14.10 -6.92
CA SER A 397 13.55 -12.91 -6.31
C SER A 397 13.19 -13.12 -4.83
N VAL A 398 12.62 -14.27 -4.47
CA VAL A 398 12.29 -14.63 -3.08
C VAL A 398 13.55 -14.74 -2.23
N ASN A 399 14.58 -15.44 -2.70
CA ASN A 399 15.84 -15.61 -1.97
C ASN A 399 16.50 -14.26 -1.66
N LEU A 400 16.54 -13.35 -2.64
CA LEU A 400 17.10 -12.01 -2.45
C LEU A 400 16.27 -11.17 -1.47
N ALA A 401 14.94 -11.23 -1.57
CA ALA A 401 14.06 -10.52 -0.64
C ALA A 401 14.22 -11.02 0.80
N LEU A 402 14.24 -12.34 0.99
CA LEU A 402 14.44 -12.95 2.32
C LEU A 402 15.83 -12.64 2.88
N ALA A 403 16.88 -12.73 2.06
CA ALA A 403 18.24 -12.39 2.48
C ALA A 403 18.35 -10.92 2.89
N ARG A 404 17.70 -10.01 2.16
CA ARG A 404 17.63 -8.59 2.52
C ARG A 404 16.92 -8.40 3.86
N ALA A 405 15.73 -8.99 4.02
CA ALA A 405 14.96 -8.87 5.25
C ALA A 405 15.75 -9.40 6.45
N ALA A 406 16.39 -10.56 6.32
CA ALA A 406 17.19 -11.16 7.37
C ALA A 406 18.46 -10.33 7.69
N HIS A 407 19.08 -9.71 6.68
CA HIS A 407 20.23 -8.82 6.87
C HIS A 407 19.86 -7.49 7.55
N GLU A 408 18.67 -6.96 7.30
CA GLU A 408 18.18 -5.80 8.05
C GLU A 408 17.74 -6.18 9.47
N ALA A 409 17.12 -7.35 9.64
CA ALA A 409 16.74 -7.85 10.95
C ALA A 409 17.94 -8.09 11.87
N SER A 410 19.09 -8.55 11.33
CA SER A 410 20.29 -8.78 12.14
C SER A 410 20.93 -7.50 12.70
N LYS A 411 20.56 -6.32 12.18
CA LYS A 411 21.01 -5.01 12.68
C LYS A 411 20.16 -4.48 13.84
N LEU A 412 19.02 -5.12 14.12
CA LEU A 412 18.04 -4.63 15.09
C LEU A 412 18.10 -5.41 16.39
N ASP A 413 17.77 -4.74 17.49
CA ASP A 413 17.52 -5.40 18.77
C ASP A 413 16.30 -6.33 18.68
N LYS A 414 16.25 -7.35 19.55
CA LYS A 414 15.19 -8.37 19.51
C LYS A 414 13.80 -7.81 19.83
N GLU A 415 13.69 -6.74 20.62
CA GLU A 415 12.41 -6.17 21.06
C GLU A 415 11.53 -5.63 19.91
N PRO A 416 12.02 -4.75 19.01
CA PRO A 416 11.26 -4.34 17.82
C PRO A 416 10.82 -5.49 16.93
N LEU A 417 11.68 -6.51 16.78
CA LEU A 417 11.39 -7.69 15.95
C LEU A 417 10.28 -8.55 16.55
N ILE A 418 10.26 -8.72 17.88
CA ILE A 418 9.18 -9.42 18.59
C ILE A 418 7.86 -8.65 18.42
N GLY A 419 7.88 -7.32 18.60
CA GLY A 419 6.69 -6.49 18.39
C GLY A 419 6.13 -6.61 16.98
N LEU A 420 7.00 -6.58 15.97
CA LEU A 420 6.62 -6.79 14.57
C LEU A 420 6.04 -8.19 14.33
N ASN A 421 6.64 -9.24 14.92
CA ASN A 421 6.15 -10.60 14.78
C ASN A 421 4.81 -10.83 15.47
N VAL A 422 4.58 -10.23 16.65
CA VAL A 422 3.28 -10.26 17.34
C VAL A 422 2.21 -9.56 16.52
N LEU A 423 2.51 -8.42 15.89
CA LEU A 423 1.56 -7.74 14.99
C LEU A 423 1.18 -8.65 13.80
N TRP A 424 2.14 -9.37 13.22
CA TRP A 424 1.87 -10.32 12.14
C TRP A 424 1.13 -11.58 12.58
N GLU A 425 1.39 -12.10 13.78
CA GLU A 425 0.69 -13.26 14.30
C GLU A 425 -0.74 -12.92 14.73
N SER A 426 -0.94 -11.76 15.36
CA SER A 426 -2.26 -11.29 15.76
C SER A 426 -3.19 -11.07 14.54
N SER A 427 -2.66 -10.58 13.43
CA SER A 427 -3.39 -10.44 12.15
C SER A 427 -3.64 -11.75 11.40
N ARG A 428 -3.03 -12.89 11.79
CA ARG A 428 -3.39 -14.21 11.24
C ARG A 428 -4.59 -14.85 11.95
N VAL A 429 -4.92 -14.39 13.16
CA VAL A 429 -5.94 -15.00 14.04
C VAL A 429 -7.29 -14.28 13.93
N THR A 430 -7.32 -13.08 13.36
CA THR A 430 -8.52 -12.34 12.96
C THR A 430 -8.75 -12.49 11.47
#